data_AF-A0A352LMN6-F1
#
_entry.id   AF-A0A352LMN6-F1
#
_cell.length_a   1.000
_cell.length_b   1.000
_cell.length_c   1.000
_cell.angle_alpha   90.00
_cell.angle_beta   90.00
_cell.angle_gamma   90.00
#
_symmetry.space_group_name_H-M   'P 1'
#
loop_
_entity.id
_entity.type
_entity.pdbx_description
1 polymer ?
#
loop_
_entity_poly.entity_id
_entity_poly.type
_entity_poly.pdbx_seq_one_letter_code
_entity_poly.pdbx_strand_id
1 'polypeptide(L)'
;MIRKLALAAVAAATVVLSGCSSVSVDSNGYDLSKIDPYIQVNKTTLKEVRAYLGTPTFTAVTEKGNNKVVGYSFAGQNRGTVMTREIAKTLLAGGILANKMEYTVKMALFKFNSKGVVTDYQKAGVSFLGKYRLSHWNECERKLTAEEINSPVTYDGDQICEMYAKEIAAKEGIAAAKVDTDKEFEGCAPECQAIRAGKEFFGNLKNVEDSVSSETGDGISYVFAK
;
A
#
# COMPACT_ATOMS: atom_id res chain seq x y z
N MET A 1 -12.07 -7.50 66.31
CA MET A 1 -12.42 -6.06 66.37
C MET A 1 -12.55 -5.54 64.95
N ILE A 2 -13.75 -5.08 64.61
CA ILE A 2 -14.17 -4.62 63.29
C ILE A 2 -13.82 -3.13 63.18
N ARG A 3 -13.10 -2.71 62.14
CA ARG A 3 -13.09 -1.29 61.72
C ARG A 3 -13.73 -1.19 60.35
N LYS A 4 -14.99 -0.73 60.37
CA LYS A 4 -15.71 -0.17 59.24
C LYS A 4 -15.06 1.17 58.87
N LEU A 5 -14.82 1.40 57.59
CA LEU A 5 -15.03 2.72 56.99
C LEU A 5 -15.36 2.52 55.52
N ALA A 6 -16.56 2.99 55.18
CA ALA A 6 -17.18 2.96 53.89
C ALA A 6 -16.47 3.92 52.92
N LEU A 7 -16.53 3.61 51.63
CA LEU A 7 -16.90 4.62 50.64
C LEU A 7 -17.57 3.90 49.45
N ALA A 8 -18.88 4.03 49.38
CA ALA A 8 -19.63 3.82 48.15
C ALA A 8 -19.67 5.16 47.42
N ALA A 9 -19.23 5.18 46.17
CA ALA A 9 -19.61 6.20 45.20
C ALA A 9 -19.78 5.51 43.83
N VAL A 10 -21.03 5.49 43.39
CA VAL A 10 -21.55 5.02 42.11
C VAL A 10 -21.23 6.08 41.04
N ALA A 11 -20.78 5.67 39.85
CA ALA A 11 -21.28 6.21 38.57
C ALA A 11 -20.72 5.40 37.39
N ALA A 12 -21.65 4.88 36.59
CA ALA A 12 -21.43 4.25 35.31
C ALA A 12 -21.09 5.28 34.21
N ALA A 13 -20.79 4.72 33.03
CA ALA A 13 -20.41 5.37 31.76
C ALA A 13 -18.91 5.75 31.71
N THR A 14 -18.13 5.13 30.85
CA THR A 14 -18.41 4.95 29.42
C THR A 14 -17.93 3.59 28.96
N VAL A 15 -18.76 2.97 28.12
CA VAL A 15 -18.28 2.09 27.05
C VAL A 15 -17.16 2.87 26.37
N VAL A 16 -15.91 2.56 26.72
CA VAL A 16 -14.82 2.86 25.81
C VAL A 16 -15.16 2.00 24.61
N LEU A 17 -15.74 2.65 23.60
CA LEU A 17 -15.59 2.23 22.24
C LEU A 17 -14.07 2.07 22.04
N SER A 18 -13.52 0.91 22.38
CA SER A 18 -12.53 0.31 21.51
C SER A 18 -13.30 0.10 20.23
N GLY A 19 -13.39 1.17 19.44
CA GLY A 19 -13.82 1.10 18.09
C GLY A 19 -13.10 -0.10 17.51
N CYS A 20 -13.86 -1.02 16.95
CA CYS A 20 -13.34 -1.92 15.96
C CYS A 20 -12.79 -1.03 14.84
N SER A 21 -11.60 -0.47 15.02
CA SER A 21 -10.68 -0.25 13.93
C SER A 21 -10.32 -1.66 13.48
N SER A 22 -11.18 -2.23 12.65
CA SER A 22 -10.89 -3.40 11.86
C SER A 22 -9.83 -3.01 10.83
N VAL A 23 -8.63 -2.67 11.29
CA VAL A 23 -7.46 -2.63 10.44
C VAL A 23 -7.18 -4.09 10.15
N SER A 24 -7.65 -4.58 9.01
CA SER A 24 -7.09 -5.80 8.44
C SER A 24 -5.73 -5.43 7.83
N VAL A 25 -4.75 -5.20 8.71
CA VAL A 25 -3.36 -5.54 8.40
C VAL A 25 -3.29 -7.05 8.48
N ASP A 26 -3.80 -7.73 7.46
CA ASP A 26 -3.42 -9.12 7.27
C ASP A 26 -1.90 -9.10 7.05
N SER A 27 -1.16 -9.91 7.80
CA SER A 27 0.27 -10.13 7.54
C SER A 27 0.53 -10.70 6.13
N ASN A 28 -0.55 -11.17 5.49
CA ASN A 28 -0.59 -11.65 4.13
C ASN A 28 -1.00 -10.47 3.21
N GLY A 29 -0.29 -10.32 2.09
CA GLY A 29 -0.58 -9.26 1.12
C GLY A 29 -1.97 -9.40 0.50
N TYR A 30 -2.45 -8.34 -0.13
CA TYR A 30 -3.72 -8.38 -0.85
C TYR A 30 -3.56 -9.18 -2.15
N ASP A 31 -4.61 -9.92 -2.53
CA ASP A 31 -4.68 -10.66 -3.78
C ASP A 31 -5.65 -9.93 -4.72
N LEU A 32 -5.12 -9.30 -5.77
CA LEU A 32 -5.94 -8.50 -6.69
C LEU A 32 -6.85 -9.33 -7.60
N SER A 33 -6.69 -10.65 -7.67
CA SER A 33 -7.66 -11.52 -8.38
C SER A 33 -9.04 -11.48 -7.75
N LYS A 34 -9.12 -11.16 -6.45
CA LYS A 34 -10.39 -11.01 -5.73
C LYS A 34 -11.24 -9.85 -6.24
N ILE A 35 -10.65 -8.88 -6.93
CA ILE A 35 -11.36 -7.72 -7.48
C ILE A 35 -12.07 -8.09 -8.80
N ASP A 36 -11.49 -8.98 -9.60
CA ASP A 36 -11.95 -9.26 -10.97
C ASP A 36 -13.43 -9.61 -11.09
N PRO A 37 -14.02 -10.46 -10.22
CA PRO A 37 -15.44 -10.82 -10.33
C PRO A 37 -16.40 -9.64 -10.14
N TYR A 38 -15.94 -8.55 -9.50
CA TYR A 38 -16.78 -7.40 -9.15
C TYR A 38 -16.70 -6.27 -10.19
N ILE A 39 -15.75 -6.34 -11.12
CA ILE A 39 -15.50 -5.28 -12.10
C ILE A 39 -15.95 -5.73 -13.49
N GLN A 40 -17.00 -5.07 -13.99
CA GLN A 40 -17.47 -5.20 -15.35
C GLN A 40 -17.24 -3.90 -16.10
N VAL A 41 -16.34 -3.93 -17.09
CA VAL A 41 -16.05 -2.76 -17.94
C VAL A 41 -17.34 -2.30 -18.64
N ASN A 42 -17.52 -0.99 -18.72
CA ASN A 42 -18.69 -0.26 -19.20
C ASN A 42 -19.98 -0.43 -18.37
N LYS A 43 -19.91 -1.07 -17.19
CA LYS A 43 -21.06 -1.27 -16.30
C LYS A 43 -20.80 -0.79 -14.88
N THR A 44 -19.72 -1.26 -14.26
CA THR A 44 -19.39 -0.93 -12.88
C THR A 44 -19.14 0.57 -12.74
N THR A 45 -19.79 1.18 -11.76
CA THR A 45 -19.72 2.61 -11.44
C THR A 45 -18.65 2.90 -10.39
N LEU A 46 -18.20 4.15 -10.30
CA LEU A 46 -17.30 4.56 -9.22
C LEU A 46 -17.87 4.26 -7.82
N LYS A 47 -19.19 4.45 -7.64
CA LYS A 47 -19.85 4.17 -6.36
C LYS A 47 -19.72 2.70 -5.96
N GLU A 48 -19.87 1.77 -6.91
CA GLU A 48 -19.71 0.34 -6.65
C GLU A 48 -18.25 -0.03 -6.37
N VAL A 49 -17.30 0.56 -7.08
CA VAL A 49 -15.87 0.37 -6.80
C VAL A 49 -15.52 0.86 -5.40
N ARG A 50 -15.98 2.05 -5.00
CA ARG A 50 -15.76 2.60 -3.65
C ARG A 50 -16.48 1.80 -2.57
N ALA A 51 -17.67 1.29 -2.83
CA ALA A 51 -18.38 0.41 -1.90
C ALA A 51 -17.61 -0.90 -1.64
N TYR A 52 -16.89 -1.40 -2.65
CA TYR A 52 -16.10 -2.62 -2.54
C TYR A 52 -14.69 -2.40 -1.96
N LEU A 53 -13.97 -1.39 -2.44
CA LEU A 53 -12.56 -1.15 -2.12
C LEU A 53 -12.32 -0.05 -1.07
N GLY A 54 -13.36 0.70 -0.71
CA GLY A 54 -13.30 1.82 0.20
C GLY A 54 -12.86 3.13 -0.45
N THR A 55 -12.20 3.96 0.35
CA THR A 55 -11.67 5.26 -0.09
C THR A 55 -10.47 5.05 -1.03
N PRO A 56 -10.43 5.70 -2.21
CA PRO A 56 -9.26 5.68 -3.07
C PRO A 56 -8.00 6.21 -2.40
N THR A 57 -6.85 5.70 -2.83
CA THR A 57 -5.55 6.30 -2.49
C THR A 57 -5.31 7.59 -3.24
N PHE A 58 -5.72 7.66 -4.51
CA PHE A 58 -5.72 8.91 -5.25
C PHE A 58 -6.88 9.00 -6.25
N THR A 59 -7.22 10.23 -6.61
CA THR A 59 -8.00 10.50 -7.82
C THR A 59 -7.24 11.48 -8.72
N ALA A 60 -7.49 11.40 -10.02
CA ALA A 60 -6.90 12.29 -11.01
C ALA A 60 -7.78 12.37 -12.25
N VAL A 61 -7.34 13.17 -13.22
CA VAL A 61 -7.95 13.25 -14.55
C VAL A 61 -6.86 13.04 -15.61
N THR A 62 -7.13 12.23 -16.63
CA THR A 62 -6.23 12.09 -17.77
C THR A 62 -6.13 13.43 -18.52
N GLU A 63 -4.92 13.89 -18.85
CA GLU A 63 -4.75 15.10 -19.67
C GLU A 63 -5.48 14.98 -21.01
N LYS A 64 -5.37 13.80 -21.64
CA LYS A 64 -6.06 13.46 -22.88
C LYS A 64 -7.48 12.97 -22.60
N GLY A 65 -8.48 13.74 -22.99
CA GLY A 65 -9.89 13.33 -22.95
C GLY A 65 -10.58 13.51 -21.60
N ASN A 66 -9.93 14.10 -20.60
CA ASN A 66 -10.52 14.47 -19.30
C ASN A 66 -11.28 13.35 -18.58
N ASN A 67 -10.80 12.11 -18.67
CA ASN A 67 -11.41 10.96 -18.01
C ASN A 67 -10.93 10.88 -16.56
N LYS A 68 -11.85 10.56 -15.63
CA LYS A 68 -11.48 10.40 -14.22
C LYS A 68 -10.67 9.12 -14.06
N VAL A 69 -9.60 9.19 -13.29
CA VAL A 69 -8.75 8.07 -12.88
C VAL A 69 -8.83 7.96 -11.37
N VAL A 70 -8.94 6.73 -10.87
CA VAL A 70 -8.96 6.44 -9.44
C VAL A 70 -8.01 5.27 -9.19
N GLY A 71 -7.16 5.39 -8.18
CA GLY A 71 -6.23 4.33 -7.80
C GLY A 71 -6.36 3.94 -6.34
N TYR A 72 -6.15 2.65 -6.09
CA TYR A 72 -6.14 2.03 -4.78
C TYR A 72 -4.81 1.33 -4.58
N SER A 73 -4.13 1.63 -3.48
CA SER A 73 -2.91 0.94 -3.04
C SER A 73 -3.21 0.02 -1.87
N PHE A 74 -2.80 -1.23 -2.00
CA PHE A 74 -2.85 -2.26 -0.98
C PHE A 74 -1.43 -2.65 -0.65
N ALA A 75 -0.94 -2.28 0.53
CA ALA A 75 0.39 -2.67 0.94
C ALA A 75 0.35 -3.78 1.97
N GLY A 76 1.13 -4.82 1.72
CA GLY A 76 1.53 -5.76 2.75
C GLY A 76 2.83 -5.32 3.41
N GLN A 77 2.88 -5.44 4.73
CA GLN A 77 4.09 -5.33 5.52
C GLN A 77 4.25 -6.59 6.35
N ASN A 78 5.45 -7.18 6.34
CA ASN A 78 5.74 -8.31 7.21
C ASN A 78 6.14 -7.79 8.63
N ARG A 79 5.16 -7.28 9.38
CA ARG A 79 5.44 -6.55 10.64
C ARG A 79 6.11 -7.39 11.73
N GLY A 80 5.92 -8.72 11.71
CA GLY A 80 6.52 -9.65 12.68
C GLY A 80 8.05 -9.72 12.61
N THR A 81 8.63 -9.50 11.43
CA THR A 81 10.09 -9.47 11.22
C THR A 81 10.67 -8.07 11.35
N VAL A 82 9.92 -7.03 10.97
CA VAL A 82 10.37 -5.62 11.01
C VAL A 82 10.57 -5.13 12.46
N MET A 83 9.65 -5.39 13.39
CA MET A 83 9.84 -4.93 14.79
C MET A 83 11.03 -5.61 15.48
N THR A 84 11.21 -6.92 15.28
CA THR A 84 12.29 -7.65 15.97
C THR A 84 13.67 -7.37 15.37
N ARG A 85 13.80 -7.23 14.04
CA ARG A 85 15.07 -6.90 13.39
C ARG A 85 15.48 -5.45 13.63
N GLU A 86 14.55 -4.50 13.60
CA GLU A 86 14.89 -3.09 13.81
C GLU A 86 15.20 -2.80 15.28
N ILE A 87 14.52 -3.44 16.25
CA ILE A 87 14.91 -3.35 17.67
C ILE A 87 16.31 -3.94 17.89
N ALA A 88 16.60 -5.12 17.32
CA ALA A 88 17.92 -5.75 17.46
C ALA A 88 19.04 -4.91 16.80
N LYS A 89 18.81 -4.36 15.60
CA LYS A 89 19.79 -3.50 14.91
C LYS A 89 19.96 -2.13 15.58
N THR A 90 18.89 -1.54 16.08
CA THR A 90 18.92 -0.26 16.82
C THR A 90 19.67 -0.40 18.14
N LEU A 91 19.47 -1.51 18.87
CA LEU A 91 20.20 -1.84 20.10
C LEU A 91 21.69 -2.15 19.85
N LEU A 92 22.01 -2.85 18.76
CA LEU A 92 23.39 -3.24 18.44
C LEU A 92 24.22 -2.11 17.81
N ALA A 93 23.58 -1.16 17.10
CA ALA A 93 24.28 -0.12 16.36
C ALA A 93 24.04 1.31 16.86
N GLY A 94 23.55 1.46 18.10
CA GLY A 94 23.47 2.76 18.79
C GLY A 94 22.53 3.78 18.14
N GLY A 95 21.51 3.34 17.41
CA GLY A 95 20.48 4.23 16.85
C GLY A 95 20.88 5.11 15.64
N ILE A 96 22.01 4.83 14.98
CA ILE A 96 22.53 5.66 13.87
C ILE A 96 22.18 5.07 12.48
N LEU A 97 21.68 3.83 12.38
CA LEU A 97 21.29 3.24 11.10
C LEU A 97 19.94 3.79 10.59
N ALA A 98 19.87 4.02 9.27
CA ALA A 98 18.63 4.38 8.59
C ALA A 98 17.60 3.26 8.76
N ASN A 99 16.40 3.61 9.23
CA ASN A 99 15.28 2.67 9.32
C ASN A 99 14.91 2.24 7.90
N LYS A 100 14.98 0.92 7.62
CA LYS A 100 14.47 0.34 6.38
C LYS A 100 13.05 -0.14 6.61
N MET A 101 12.12 0.34 5.80
CA MET A 101 10.75 -0.16 5.77
C MET A 101 10.53 -1.01 4.52
N GLU A 102 9.95 -2.18 4.72
CA GLU A 102 9.71 -3.17 3.68
C GLU A 102 8.32 -2.96 3.10
N TYR A 103 8.22 -2.86 1.78
CA TYR A 103 6.94 -2.68 1.10
C TYR A 103 6.77 -3.68 -0.02
N THR A 104 5.62 -4.37 0.00
CA THR A 104 5.04 -5.01 -1.18
C THR A 104 3.69 -4.34 -1.43
N VAL A 105 3.63 -3.49 -2.45
CA VAL A 105 2.45 -2.68 -2.78
C VAL A 105 1.81 -3.20 -4.06
N LYS A 106 0.51 -3.45 -3.99
CA LYS A 106 -0.32 -3.87 -5.13
C LYS A 106 -1.37 -2.80 -5.38
N MET A 107 -1.66 -2.53 -6.63
CA MET A 107 -2.45 -1.38 -7.04
C MET A 107 -3.55 -1.78 -8.00
N ALA A 108 -4.76 -1.31 -7.73
CA ALA A 108 -5.91 -1.40 -8.63
C ALA A 108 -6.23 0.00 -9.16
N LEU A 109 -6.23 0.14 -10.49
CA LEU A 109 -6.33 1.43 -11.18
C LEU A 109 -7.52 1.41 -12.13
N PHE A 110 -8.38 2.40 -12.03
CA PHE A 110 -9.63 2.47 -12.77
C PHE A 110 -9.72 3.78 -13.53
N LYS A 111 -10.11 3.70 -14.81
CA LYS A 111 -10.44 4.87 -15.64
C LYS A 111 -11.94 4.90 -15.92
N PHE A 112 -12.57 6.04 -15.70
CA PHE A 112 -14.01 6.23 -15.86
C PHE A 112 -14.31 7.21 -16.99
N ASN A 113 -15.40 6.97 -17.72
CA ASN A 113 -15.92 7.93 -18.68
C ASN A 113 -16.79 9.01 -18.00
N SER A 114 -17.34 9.91 -18.81
CA SER A 114 -18.23 10.99 -18.36
C SER A 114 -19.53 10.52 -17.70
N LYS A 115 -19.93 9.26 -17.90
CA LYS A 115 -21.10 8.66 -17.24
C LYS A 115 -20.75 8.04 -15.88
N GLY A 116 -19.49 8.10 -15.46
CA GLY A 116 -19.03 7.57 -14.18
C GLY A 116 -18.92 6.04 -14.12
N VAL A 117 -18.86 5.36 -15.29
CA VAL A 117 -18.63 3.91 -15.38
C VAL A 117 -17.20 3.61 -15.79
N VAL A 118 -16.66 2.50 -15.29
CA VAL A 118 -15.33 1.98 -15.61
C VAL A 118 -15.23 1.72 -17.12
N THR A 119 -14.17 2.20 -17.73
CA THR A 119 -13.82 1.97 -19.15
C THR A 119 -12.50 1.22 -19.30
N ASP A 120 -11.65 1.28 -18.29
CA ASP A 120 -10.39 0.55 -18.23
C ASP A 120 -10.08 0.21 -16.77
N TYR A 121 -9.50 -0.97 -16.56
CA TYR A 121 -9.12 -1.49 -15.26
C TYR A 121 -7.75 -2.16 -15.40
N GLN A 122 -6.78 -1.66 -14.63
CA GLN A 122 -5.40 -2.13 -14.66
C GLN A 122 -4.94 -2.50 -13.26
N LYS A 123 -4.03 -3.47 -13.21
CA LYS A 123 -3.35 -3.90 -11.98
C LYS A 123 -1.86 -3.63 -12.11
N ALA A 124 -1.26 -3.17 -11.02
CA ALA A 124 0.18 -3.02 -10.92
C ALA A 124 0.67 -3.51 -9.56
N GLY A 125 1.97 -3.71 -9.44
CA GLY A 125 2.60 -3.98 -8.17
C GLY A 125 4.07 -3.60 -8.17
N VAL A 126 4.56 -3.20 -7.01
CA VAL A 126 5.97 -2.85 -6.78
C VAL A 126 6.40 -3.40 -5.42
N SER A 127 7.61 -3.94 -5.35
CA SER A 127 8.29 -4.22 -4.08
C SER A 127 9.55 -3.37 -3.95
N PHE A 128 9.78 -2.80 -2.76
CA PHE A 128 10.92 -1.92 -2.51
C PHE A 128 11.22 -1.79 -1.01
N LEU A 129 12.44 -1.35 -0.70
CA LEU A 129 12.81 -0.89 0.63
C LEU A 129 12.73 0.63 0.66
N GLY A 130 11.89 1.19 1.52
CA GLY A 130 11.87 2.62 1.80
C GLY A 130 12.89 2.95 2.89
N LYS A 131 13.85 3.84 2.61
CA LYS A 131 14.82 4.31 3.61
C LYS A 131 14.53 5.73 4.05
N TYR A 132 14.64 5.93 5.36
CA TYR A 132 14.36 7.19 6.05
C TYR A 132 15.60 7.61 6.84
N ARG A 133 16.23 8.71 6.43
CA ARG A 133 17.27 9.40 7.22
C ARG A 133 17.07 10.93 7.15
N LEU A 134 18.01 11.67 6.55
CA LEU A 134 17.85 13.10 6.24
C LEU A 134 17.18 13.33 4.86
N SER A 135 17.14 12.29 4.04
CA SER A 135 16.45 12.20 2.75
C SER A 135 15.65 10.89 2.70
N HIS A 136 14.80 10.76 1.67
CA HIS A 136 13.95 9.60 1.41
C HIS A 136 14.29 9.01 0.06
N TRP A 137 14.58 7.72 0.02
CA TRP A 137 14.85 7.01 -1.23
C TRP A 137 14.33 5.58 -1.14
N ASN A 138 14.16 4.97 -2.31
CA ASN A 138 13.82 3.56 -2.43
C ASN A 138 15.09 2.77 -2.80
N GLU A 139 15.22 1.54 -2.30
CA GLU A 139 16.24 0.56 -2.70
C GLU A 139 15.55 -0.71 -3.16
N CYS A 140 16.25 -1.51 -3.98
CA CYS A 140 15.76 -2.79 -4.49
C CYS A 140 14.35 -2.70 -5.13
N GLU A 141 14.03 -1.55 -5.74
CA GLU A 141 12.71 -1.31 -6.33
C GLU A 141 12.56 -2.13 -7.61
N ARG A 142 11.51 -2.97 -7.65
CA ARG A 142 11.12 -3.72 -8.85
C ARG A 142 9.62 -3.79 -9.00
N LYS A 143 9.16 -4.05 -10.23
CA LYS A 143 7.76 -4.37 -10.50
C LYS A 143 7.47 -5.81 -10.10
N LEU A 144 6.25 -6.03 -9.60
CA LEU A 144 5.76 -7.38 -9.34
C LEU A 144 5.30 -8.03 -10.65
N THR A 145 5.40 -9.36 -10.74
CA THR A 145 4.85 -10.14 -11.84
C THR A 145 3.33 -10.25 -11.72
N ALA A 146 2.66 -10.71 -12.79
CA ALA A 146 1.21 -10.91 -12.78
C ALA A 146 0.78 -11.94 -11.72
N GLU A 147 1.57 -12.97 -11.48
CA GLU A 147 1.33 -13.99 -10.45
C GLU A 147 1.46 -13.40 -9.04
N GLU A 148 2.47 -12.56 -8.81
CA GLU A 148 2.68 -11.88 -7.52
C GLU A 148 1.56 -10.87 -7.22
N ILE A 149 1.10 -10.14 -8.24
CA ILE A 149 -0.03 -9.20 -8.19
C ILE A 149 -1.34 -9.91 -7.81
N ASN A 150 -1.55 -11.13 -8.31
CA ASN A 150 -2.77 -11.93 -8.15
C ASN A 150 -2.61 -13.08 -7.14
N SER A 151 -1.83 -12.86 -6.10
CA SER A 151 -1.66 -13.78 -4.97
C SER A 151 -1.49 -12.97 -3.69
N PRO A 152 -1.61 -13.54 -2.48
CA PRO A 152 -1.41 -12.80 -1.23
C PRO A 152 0.07 -12.64 -0.85
N VAL A 153 1.01 -12.81 -1.79
CA VAL A 153 2.45 -12.75 -1.47
C VAL A 153 2.88 -11.39 -0.94
N THR A 154 3.77 -11.42 0.05
CA THR A 154 4.54 -10.30 0.60
C THR A 154 5.98 -10.74 0.76
N TYR A 155 6.89 -9.78 0.64
CA TYR A 155 8.33 -10.01 0.80
C TYR A 155 8.85 -9.30 2.03
N ASP A 156 9.74 -9.97 2.76
CA ASP A 156 10.61 -9.30 3.73
C ASP A 156 11.78 -8.59 3.03
N GLY A 157 12.60 -7.87 3.80
CA GLY A 157 13.64 -7.03 3.21
C GLY A 157 14.74 -7.80 2.46
N ASP A 158 15.07 -9.02 2.89
CA ASP A 158 16.07 -9.83 2.21
C ASP A 158 15.50 -10.36 0.89
N GLN A 159 14.24 -10.82 0.92
CA GLN A 159 13.53 -11.30 -0.26
C GLN A 159 13.31 -10.21 -1.31
N ILE A 160 13.01 -8.96 -0.90
CA ILE A 160 12.86 -7.83 -1.82
C ILE A 160 14.15 -7.66 -2.63
N CYS A 161 15.30 -7.60 -1.96
CA CYS A 161 16.59 -7.42 -2.63
C CYS A 161 17.04 -8.67 -3.42
N GLU A 162 16.74 -9.88 -2.94
CA GLU A 162 17.02 -11.11 -3.69
C GLU A 162 16.25 -11.13 -5.02
N MET A 163 14.96 -10.80 -5.00
CA MET A 163 14.14 -10.78 -6.21
C MET A 163 14.54 -9.67 -7.17
N TYR A 164 14.86 -8.47 -6.64
CA TYR A 164 15.45 -7.39 -7.43
C TYR A 164 16.76 -7.83 -8.10
N ALA A 165 17.67 -8.43 -7.34
CA ALA A 165 18.96 -8.89 -7.87
C ALA A 165 18.78 -9.96 -8.95
N LYS A 166 17.86 -10.92 -8.77
CA LYS A 166 17.54 -11.92 -9.80
C LYS A 166 17.01 -11.28 -11.08
N GLU A 167 16.12 -10.30 -10.96
CA GLU A 167 15.52 -9.62 -12.11
C GLU A 167 16.56 -8.82 -12.91
N ILE A 168 17.38 -8.01 -12.22
CA ILE A 168 18.44 -7.22 -12.87
C ILE A 168 19.51 -8.13 -13.46
N ALA A 169 19.93 -9.16 -12.73
CA ALA A 169 20.90 -10.14 -13.23
C ALA A 169 20.44 -10.82 -14.52
N ALA A 170 19.18 -11.23 -14.58
CA ALA A 170 18.58 -11.81 -15.78
C ALA A 170 18.55 -10.80 -16.95
N LYS A 171 18.22 -9.53 -16.67
CA LYS A 171 18.18 -8.46 -17.69
C LYS A 171 19.57 -8.10 -18.24
N GLU A 172 20.58 -8.08 -17.38
CA GLU A 172 21.93 -7.64 -17.72
C GLU A 172 22.88 -8.81 -18.09
N GLY A 173 22.44 -10.06 -17.91
CA GLY A 173 23.27 -11.24 -18.19
C GLY A 173 24.44 -11.40 -17.21
N ILE A 174 24.28 -10.93 -15.97
CA ILE A 174 25.31 -11.02 -14.91
C ILE A 174 24.86 -11.97 -13.80
N ALA A 175 25.77 -12.30 -12.87
CA ALA A 175 25.41 -13.04 -11.67
C ALA A 175 24.66 -12.14 -10.68
N ALA A 176 23.62 -12.66 -10.01
CA ALA A 176 22.84 -11.92 -9.00
C ALA A 176 23.70 -11.30 -7.89
N ALA A 177 24.77 -11.99 -7.46
CA ALA A 177 25.71 -11.47 -6.47
C ALA A 177 26.52 -10.24 -6.92
N LYS A 178 26.48 -9.88 -8.21
CA LYS A 178 27.12 -8.67 -8.77
C LYS A 178 26.16 -7.50 -8.93
N VAL A 179 24.87 -7.67 -8.64
CA VAL A 179 23.89 -6.59 -8.74
C VAL A 179 24.05 -5.64 -7.56
N ASP A 180 24.09 -4.35 -7.83
CA ASP A 180 24.06 -3.30 -6.82
C ASP A 180 22.65 -3.18 -6.21
N THR A 181 22.48 -3.77 -5.03
CA THR A 181 21.24 -3.71 -4.24
C THR A 181 21.13 -2.43 -3.40
N ASP A 182 22.21 -1.68 -3.25
CA ASP A 182 22.23 -0.40 -2.53
C ASP A 182 21.96 0.79 -3.46
N LYS A 183 21.73 0.53 -4.76
CA LYS A 183 21.32 1.52 -5.73
C LYS A 183 20.09 2.29 -5.24
N GLU A 184 20.25 3.61 -5.14
CA GLU A 184 19.20 4.52 -4.70
C GLU A 184 18.29 4.92 -5.87
N PHE A 185 16.98 4.86 -5.62
CA PHE A 185 15.93 5.34 -6.51
C PHE A 185 15.19 6.51 -5.85
N GLU A 186 14.60 7.39 -6.67
CA GLU A 186 13.77 8.49 -6.17
C GLU A 186 12.69 7.96 -5.22
N GLY A 187 12.71 8.46 -3.98
CA GLY A 187 11.81 8.05 -2.92
C GLY A 187 10.34 8.20 -3.30
N CYS A 188 9.59 7.12 -3.17
CA CYS A 188 8.19 7.08 -3.57
C CYS A 188 7.44 6.13 -2.64
N ALA A 189 6.68 6.73 -1.74
CA ALA A 189 5.80 6.03 -0.81
C ALA A 189 4.70 5.24 -1.56
N PRO A 190 4.00 4.30 -0.91
CA PRO A 190 2.97 3.46 -1.54
C PRO A 190 1.89 4.22 -2.32
N GLU A 191 1.54 5.44 -1.92
CA GLU A 191 0.58 6.30 -2.60
C GLU A 191 1.16 6.88 -3.89
N CYS A 192 2.42 7.33 -3.82
CA CYS A 192 3.18 7.80 -4.97
C CYS A 192 3.34 6.68 -6.02
N GLN A 193 3.53 5.44 -5.61
CA GLN A 193 3.65 4.30 -6.53
C GLN A 193 2.38 4.10 -7.36
N ALA A 194 1.19 4.29 -6.76
CA ALA A 194 -0.07 4.23 -7.49
C ALA A 194 -0.22 5.36 -8.50
N ILE A 195 0.26 6.56 -8.18
CA ILE A 195 0.28 7.68 -9.12
C ILE A 195 1.24 7.38 -10.28
N ARG A 196 2.43 6.83 -10.01
CA ARG A 196 3.39 6.40 -11.06
C ARG A 196 2.76 5.35 -11.98
N ALA A 197 2.13 4.32 -11.42
CA ALA A 197 1.44 3.30 -12.20
C ALA A 197 0.25 3.85 -12.99
N GLY A 198 -0.52 4.78 -12.40
CA GLY A 198 -1.60 5.48 -13.11
C GLY A 198 -1.10 6.26 -14.33
N LYS A 199 0.06 6.92 -14.21
CA LYS A 199 0.72 7.60 -15.34
C LYS A 199 1.20 6.61 -16.41
N GLU A 200 1.74 5.47 -16.00
CA GLU A 200 2.18 4.41 -16.91
C GLU A 200 1.04 3.87 -17.78
N PHE A 201 -0.11 3.54 -17.17
CA PHE A 201 -1.22 2.93 -17.90
C PHE A 201 -2.12 3.93 -18.63
N PHE A 202 -2.37 5.10 -18.04
CA PHE A 202 -3.38 6.04 -18.54
C PHE A 202 -2.79 7.33 -19.12
N GLY A 203 -1.46 7.44 -19.16
CA GLY A 203 -0.72 8.62 -19.60
C GLY A 203 -0.72 9.72 -18.54
N ASN A 204 -0.29 10.93 -18.93
CA ASN A 204 -0.19 12.05 -18.01
C ASN A 204 -1.50 12.34 -17.27
N LEU A 205 -1.37 12.58 -15.96
CA LEU A 205 -2.46 12.86 -15.03
C LEU A 205 -2.36 14.30 -14.52
N LYS A 206 -3.50 14.98 -14.45
CA LYS A 206 -3.66 16.31 -13.85
C LYS A 206 -4.68 16.27 -12.72
N ASN A 207 -4.71 17.32 -11.90
CA ASN A 207 -5.60 17.44 -10.73
C ASN A 207 -5.48 16.20 -9.82
N VAL A 208 -4.25 15.78 -9.54
CA VAL A 208 -3.99 14.63 -8.70
C VAL A 208 -4.29 15.00 -7.24
N GLU A 209 -5.22 14.26 -6.63
CA GLU A 209 -5.58 14.36 -5.21
C GLU A 209 -5.19 13.04 -4.55
N ASP A 210 -4.23 13.07 -3.62
CA ASP A 210 -3.69 11.91 -2.87
C ASP A 210 -4.18 11.88 -1.41
N SER A 211 -5.11 12.76 -1.08
CA SER A 211 -5.73 12.92 0.23
C SER A 211 -7.24 12.84 0.11
N VAL A 212 -7.69 11.83 -0.64
CA VAL A 212 -9.10 11.62 -0.99
C VAL A 212 -9.91 11.38 0.29
N SER A 213 -10.94 12.19 0.50
CA SER A 213 -11.83 12.04 1.66
C SER A 213 -12.73 10.81 1.50
N SER A 214 -13.06 10.18 2.64
CA SER A 214 -14.09 9.14 2.67
C SER A 214 -15.45 9.73 2.34
N GLU A 215 -16.27 8.93 1.66
CA GLU A 215 -17.64 9.26 1.28
C GLU A 215 -18.62 8.28 1.93
N THR A 216 -19.87 8.71 2.08
CA THR A 216 -20.93 7.82 2.59
C THR A 216 -21.16 6.65 1.64
N GLY A 217 -21.00 5.43 2.14
CA GLY A 217 -21.14 4.20 1.34
C GLY A 217 -19.82 3.64 0.83
N ASP A 218 -18.69 4.27 1.16
CA ASP A 218 -17.37 3.64 1.00
C ASP A 218 -17.30 2.37 1.86
N GLY A 219 -16.74 1.31 1.29
CA GLY A 219 -16.39 0.10 2.02
C GLY A 219 -15.31 0.36 3.07
N ILE A 220 -15.05 -0.64 3.91
CA ILE A 220 -13.92 -0.57 4.84
C ILE A 220 -12.64 -0.50 4.01
N SER A 221 -11.93 0.62 4.16
CA SER A 221 -10.72 0.89 3.42
C SER A 221 -9.59 -0.05 3.87
N TYR A 222 -8.88 -0.66 2.91
CA TYR A 222 -7.60 -1.34 3.15
C TYR A 222 -6.42 -0.35 3.09
N VAL A 223 -6.70 0.95 3.14
CA VAL A 223 -5.71 2.01 3.00
C VAL A 223 -5.01 2.26 4.34
N PHE A 224 -3.72 2.56 4.25
CA PHE A 224 -2.88 3.03 5.33
C PHE A 224 -3.60 4.07 6.20
N ALA A 225 -3.56 3.85 7.52
CA ALA A 225 -3.73 4.95 8.45
C ALA A 225 -2.56 5.92 8.23
N LYS A 226 -2.85 7.16 7.83
CA LYS A 226 -1.89 8.27 7.81
C LYS A 226 -1.34 8.53 9.21
#